data_AF-A0A3M0J0S2-F1
#
_entry.id   AF-A0A3M0J0S2-F1
#
_cell.length_a   1.000
_cell.length_b   1.000
_cell.length_c   1.000
_cell.angle_alpha   90.00
_cell.angle_beta   90.00
_cell.angle_gamma   90.00
#
_symmetry.space_group_name_H-M   'P 1'
#
loop_
_entity.id
_entity.type
_entity.pdbx_description
1 polymer ?
#
loop_
_entity_poly.entity_id
_entity_poly.type
_entity_poly.pdbx_seq_one_letter_code
_entity_poly.pdbx_strand_id
1 'polypeptide(L)'
;MSGKRNKDEERYLDIIREANGQISKLTIYDARPNVNAVANKAAGGGYEGEGAHPNAELFFWDLHNNHVMWESLKKLKDIVYPNVEESHWLSSLESTHGLEHIKLVLTGAIQVPDEVSSGQSSAPVHCGAGWDRTAQLTSLAVLVLDGYYRTVEGFEVLVQKEWISFGHTFSSGRGRLMPSDNDPAIQTRLKMELLR
;
A
#
# COMPACT_ATOMS: atom_id res chain seq x y z
N MET A 1 6.12 26.03 0.80
CA MET A 1 5.48 25.98 -0.53
C MET A 1 4.00 25.72 -0.33
N SER A 2 3.13 26.57 -0.85
CA SER A 2 1.68 26.36 -0.77
C SER A 2 1.33 25.09 -1.55
N GLY A 3 0.62 24.15 -0.92
CA GLY A 3 0.20 22.91 -1.58
C GLY A 3 -0.72 23.24 -2.77
N LYS A 4 -0.40 22.71 -3.95
CA LYS A 4 -1.25 22.88 -5.13
C LYS A 4 -2.58 22.16 -4.88
N ARG A 5 -3.69 22.85 -5.08
CA ARG A 5 -5.06 22.32 -4.91
C ARG A 5 -5.71 22.06 -6.25
N ASN A 6 -6.62 21.10 -6.29
CA ASN A 6 -7.38 20.74 -7.47
C ASN A 6 -8.88 20.67 -7.13
N LYS A 7 -9.67 21.60 -7.68
CA LYS A 7 -11.11 21.68 -7.40
C LYS A 7 -11.89 20.49 -7.95
N ASP A 8 -11.43 19.89 -9.04
CA ASP A 8 -12.10 18.74 -9.64
C ASP A 8 -11.89 17.49 -8.76
N GLU A 9 -10.68 17.33 -8.20
CA GLU A 9 -10.37 16.28 -7.22
C GLU A 9 -11.18 16.47 -5.93
N GLU A 10 -11.19 17.68 -5.36
CA GLU A 10 -11.99 18.01 -4.17
C GLU A 10 -13.46 17.67 -4.39
N ARG A 11 -14.02 18.05 -5.56
CA ARG A 11 -15.40 17.72 -5.91
C ARG A 11 -15.61 16.22 -6.11
N TYR A 12 -14.63 15.51 -6.66
CA TYR A 12 -14.71 14.08 -6.89
C TYR A 12 -14.80 13.30 -5.56
N LEU A 13 -14.00 13.68 -4.57
CA LEU A 13 -14.06 13.11 -3.22
C LEU A 13 -15.40 13.42 -2.53
N ASP A 14 -15.92 14.64 -2.68
CA ASP A 14 -17.25 14.99 -2.16
C ASP A 14 -18.36 14.14 -2.80
N ILE A 15 -18.28 13.84 -4.11
CA ILE A 15 -19.25 12.96 -4.79
C ILE A 15 -19.18 11.53 -4.23
N ILE A 16 -17.98 10.98 -4.04
CA ILE A 16 -17.81 9.65 -3.41
C ILE A 16 -18.43 9.63 -2.01
N ARG A 17 -18.25 10.72 -1.25
CA ARG A 17 -18.83 10.86 0.08
C ARG A 17 -20.36 10.91 0.02
N GLU A 18 -20.91 11.79 -0.82
CA GLU A 18 -22.35 12.00 -0.99
C GLU A 18 -23.08 10.75 -1.49
N ALA A 19 -22.41 9.91 -2.28
CA ALA A 19 -22.98 8.66 -2.79
C ALA A 19 -23.39 7.67 -1.69
N ASN A 20 -22.76 7.74 -0.50
CA ASN A 20 -23.11 6.91 0.65
C ASN A 20 -24.10 7.59 1.63
N GLY A 21 -24.63 8.78 1.29
CA GLY A 21 -25.85 9.40 1.83
C GLY A 21 -25.92 9.73 3.33
N GLN A 22 -25.07 9.15 4.18
CA GLN A 22 -25.16 9.21 5.64
C GLN A 22 -23.85 9.63 6.32
N ILE A 23 -22.81 9.96 5.55
CA ILE A 23 -21.45 10.11 6.08
C ILE A 23 -21.03 11.57 6.13
N SER A 24 -20.61 12.03 7.31
CA SER A 24 -20.22 13.43 7.54
C SER A 24 -18.82 13.72 7.01
N LYS A 25 -17.91 12.75 7.15
CA LYS A 25 -16.55 12.78 6.62
C LYS A 25 -16.23 11.49 5.87
N LEU A 26 -15.37 11.62 4.86
CA LEU A 26 -14.81 10.53 4.09
C LEU A 26 -13.42 10.17 4.62
N THR A 27 -13.21 8.94 5.07
CA THR A 27 -11.90 8.47 5.50
C THR A 27 -11.10 8.00 4.28
N ILE A 28 -10.01 8.69 3.98
CA ILE A 28 -9.08 8.35 2.90
C ILE A 28 -7.92 7.57 3.51
N TYR A 29 -7.63 6.41 2.95
CA TYR A 29 -6.57 5.55 3.45
C TYR A 29 -5.35 5.62 2.54
N ASP A 30 -4.28 6.22 3.07
CA ASP A 30 -2.96 6.22 2.44
C ASP A 30 -2.15 5.04 2.99
N ALA A 31 -1.78 4.11 2.11
CA ALA A 31 -1.01 2.95 2.52
C ALA A 31 0.38 3.29 3.07
N ARG A 32 0.94 4.47 2.76
CA ARG A 32 2.33 4.82 3.11
C ARG A 32 2.49 5.08 4.61
N PRO A 33 3.73 5.00 5.12
CA PRO A 33 4.08 5.68 6.36
C PRO A 33 3.92 7.19 6.21
N ASN A 34 3.42 7.86 7.26
CA ASN A 34 3.24 9.31 7.27
C ASN A 34 4.53 10.04 6.86
N VAL A 35 5.68 9.63 7.41
CA VAL A 35 6.99 10.18 7.08
C VAL A 35 7.31 10.11 5.58
N ASN A 36 6.90 9.02 4.91
CA ASN A 36 7.10 8.85 3.47
C ASN A 36 6.12 9.71 2.66
N ALA A 37 4.89 9.91 3.14
CA ALA A 37 3.92 10.80 2.51
C ALA A 37 4.37 12.27 2.61
N VAL A 38 4.94 12.68 3.75
CA VAL A 38 5.53 14.01 3.95
C VAL A 38 6.75 14.22 3.04
N ALA A 39 7.64 13.23 2.93
CA ALA A 39 8.77 13.30 1.99
C ALA A 39 8.30 13.45 0.54
N ASN A 40 7.28 12.70 0.12
CA ASN A 40 6.67 12.82 -1.20
C ASN A 40 6.06 14.21 -1.45
N LYS A 41 5.43 14.80 -0.43
CA LYS A 41 4.92 16.17 -0.50
C LYS A 41 6.04 17.19 -0.75
N ALA A 42 7.20 17.01 -0.14
CA ALA A 42 8.37 17.87 -0.37
C ALA A 42 8.94 17.72 -1.80
N ALA A 43 8.78 16.54 -2.42
CA ALA A 43 9.21 16.24 -3.78
C ALA A 43 8.19 16.63 -4.88
N GLY A 44 7.04 17.20 -4.50
CA GLY A 44 5.99 17.64 -5.44
C GLY A 44 4.83 16.66 -5.64
N GLY A 45 4.83 15.52 -4.94
CA GLY A 45 3.64 14.69 -4.72
C GLY A 45 2.79 15.24 -3.56
N GLY A 46 2.13 14.36 -2.81
CA GLY A 46 1.39 14.79 -1.62
C GLY A 46 0.42 13.76 -1.07
N TYR A 47 -0.51 14.27 -0.26
CA TYR A 47 -1.65 13.60 0.35
C TYR A 47 -2.68 14.68 0.74
N GLU A 48 -3.93 14.27 0.97
CA GLU A 48 -5.14 15.09 1.02
C GLU A 48 -5.32 15.79 2.39
N GLY A 49 -4.42 16.71 2.75
CA GLY A 49 -4.47 17.35 4.08
C GLY A 49 -5.79 18.09 4.42
N GLU A 50 -6.14 18.12 5.72
CA GLU A 50 -7.42 18.65 6.27
C GLU A 50 -7.79 20.07 5.81
N GLY A 51 -6.80 20.94 5.56
CA GLY A 51 -7.07 22.31 5.10
C GLY A 51 -7.62 22.42 3.67
N ALA A 52 -7.33 21.43 2.82
CA ALA A 52 -7.86 21.37 1.45
C ALA A 52 -9.13 20.52 1.36
N HIS A 53 -9.27 19.52 2.24
CA HIS A 53 -10.37 18.56 2.24
C HIS A 53 -11.07 18.55 3.61
N PRO A 54 -11.90 19.56 3.93
CA PRO A 54 -12.53 19.67 5.25
C PRO A 54 -13.51 18.52 5.56
N ASN A 55 -14.00 17.87 4.51
CA ASN A 55 -14.93 16.74 4.57
C ASN A 55 -14.21 15.39 4.48
N ALA A 56 -12.88 15.36 4.53
CA ALA A 56 -12.11 14.14 4.53
C ALA A 56 -11.17 14.09 5.73
N GLU A 57 -10.80 12.88 6.12
CA GLU A 57 -9.74 12.61 7.07
C GLU A 57 -8.78 11.58 6.48
N LEU A 58 -7.52 11.61 6.89
CA LEU A 58 -6.52 10.63 6.43
C LEU A 58 -6.16 9.65 7.51
N PHE A 59 -6.03 8.40 7.08
CA PHE A 59 -5.43 7.32 7.84
C PHE A 59 -4.19 6.79 7.12
N PHE A 60 -3.13 6.46 7.87
CA PHE A 60 -1.89 5.89 7.35
C PHE A 60 -1.69 4.45 7.85
N TRP A 61 -1.47 3.49 6.95
CA TRP A 61 -1.23 2.07 7.31
C TRP A 61 0.23 1.69 7.52
N ASP A 62 1.17 2.62 7.33
CA ASP A 62 2.60 2.39 7.51
C ASP A 62 3.17 1.23 6.65
N LEU A 63 2.58 0.96 5.49
CA LEU A 63 3.11 -0.01 4.53
C LEU A 63 4.31 0.56 3.79
N HIS A 64 5.47 0.05 4.15
CA HIS A 64 6.75 0.45 3.57
C HIS A 64 6.82 0.17 2.07
N ASN A 65 7.76 0.82 1.39
CA ASN A 65 7.94 0.65 -0.05
C ASN A 65 8.54 -0.71 -0.40
N ASN A 66 8.61 -1.01 -1.70
CA ASN A 66 9.15 -2.25 -2.24
C ASN A 66 10.59 -2.53 -1.78
N HIS A 67 11.44 -1.51 -1.64
CA HIS A 67 12.84 -1.67 -1.22
C HIS A 67 12.94 -2.32 0.17
N VAL A 68 12.14 -1.84 1.13
CA VAL A 68 12.07 -2.43 2.49
C VAL A 68 11.55 -3.87 2.43
N MET A 69 10.55 -4.14 1.60
CA MET A 69 10.01 -5.50 1.44
C MET A 69 11.06 -6.48 0.87
N TRP A 70 11.92 -6.01 -0.05
CA TRP A 70 13.01 -6.82 -0.60
C TRP A 70 14.09 -7.14 0.44
N GLU A 71 14.48 -6.15 1.24
CA GLU A 71 15.43 -6.37 2.34
C GLU A 71 14.88 -7.35 3.37
N SER A 72 13.61 -7.21 3.73
CA SER A 72 12.91 -8.13 4.64
C SER A 72 12.91 -9.56 4.08
N LEU A 73 12.54 -9.75 2.80
CA LEU A 73 12.55 -11.06 2.17
C LEU A 73 13.96 -11.66 2.07
N LYS A 74 14.98 -10.84 1.81
CA LYS A 74 16.39 -11.27 1.79
C LYS A 74 16.81 -11.80 3.16
N LYS A 75 16.54 -11.02 4.23
CA LYS A 75 16.81 -11.46 5.61
C LYS A 75 16.07 -12.75 5.97
N LEU A 76 14.80 -12.85 5.58
CA LEU A 76 14.01 -14.07 5.78
C LEU A 76 14.64 -15.27 5.06
N LYS A 77 15.03 -15.11 3.80
CA LYS A 77 15.72 -16.17 3.05
C LYS A 77 17.01 -16.62 3.76
N ASP A 78 17.80 -15.68 4.25
CA ASP A 78 19.11 -15.95 4.86
C ASP A 78 18.99 -16.75 6.17
N ILE A 79 17.86 -16.67 6.89
CA ILE A 79 17.63 -17.42 8.14
C ILE A 79 16.93 -18.77 7.94
N VAL A 80 16.31 -19.00 6.77
CA VAL A 80 15.56 -20.24 6.48
C VAL A 80 16.32 -21.22 5.59
N TYR A 81 17.32 -20.77 4.83
CA TYR A 81 18.01 -21.59 3.85
C TYR A 81 19.52 -21.28 3.79
N PRO A 82 20.40 -22.30 3.69
CA PRO A 82 20.10 -23.74 3.54
C PRO A 82 19.75 -24.46 4.83
N ASN A 83 20.11 -23.91 5.99
CA ASN A 83 19.87 -24.52 7.29
C ASN A 83 19.25 -23.48 8.23
N VAL A 84 18.38 -23.92 9.12
CA VAL A 84 17.75 -23.08 10.15
C VAL A 84 18.59 -23.16 11.43
N GLU A 85 18.85 -22.00 12.02
CA GLU A 85 19.49 -21.89 13.34
C GLU A 85 18.39 -21.81 14.41
N GLU A 86 18.20 -22.91 15.15
CA GLU A 86 17.07 -23.08 16.07
C GLU A 86 17.19 -22.27 17.37
N SER A 87 18.41 -22.02 17.86
CA SER A 87 18.60 -21.42 19.19
C SER A 87 18.22 -19.94 19.25
N HIS A 88 18.29 -19.23 18.10
CA HIS A 88 17.84 -17.84 17.97
C HIS A 88 16.73 -17.67 16.93
N TRP A 89 15.99 -18.72 16.58
CA TRP A 89 14.98 -18.69 15.52
C TRP A 89 14.00 -17.52 15.64
N LEU A 90 13.37 -17.33 16.80
CA LEU A 90 12.35 -16.29 16.98
C LEU A 90 12.92 -14.87 16.85
N SER A 91 14.10 -14.60 17.44
CA SER A 91 14.76 -13.30 17.33
C SER A 91 15.28 -13.04 15.90
N SER A 92 15.79 -14.07 15.24
CA SER A 92 16.21 -14.00 13.85
C SER A 92 15.02 -13.68 12.95
N LEU A 93 13.89 -14.36 13.15
CA LEU A 93 12.64 -14.10 12.43
C LEU A 93 12.10 -12.69 12.66
N GLU A 94 12.08 -12.23 13.92
CA GLU A 94 11.67 -10.87 14.27
C GLU A 94 12.54 -9.81 13.57
N SER A 95 13.86 -10.01 13.52
CA SER A 95 14.80 -9.09 12.86
C SER A 95 14.60 -8.93 11.35
N THR A 96 13.84 -9.84 10.72
CA THR A 96 13.47 -9.75 9.32
C THR A 96 12.32 -8.78 9.08
N HIS A 97 11.50 -8.50 10.09
CA HIS A 97 10.22 -7.79 9.98
C HIS A 97 9.21 -8.42 9.00
N GLY A 98 9.45 -9.64 8.50
CA GLY A 98 8.62 -10.25 7.46
C GLY A 98 7.18 -10.46 7.92
N LEU A 99 6.99 -11.01 9.13
CA LEU A 99 5.66 -11.19 9.71
C LEU A 99 5.00 -9.86 10.09
N GLU A 100 5.78 -8.85 10.45
CA GLU A 100 5.27 -7.50 10.74
C GLU A 100 4.68 -6.86 9.49
N HIS A 101 5.37 -6.96 8.34
CA HIS A 101 4.84 -6.47 7.08
C HIS A 101 3.56 -7.19 6.65
N ILE A 102 3.51 -8.53 6.80
CA ILE A 102 2.28 -9.30 6.54
C ILE A 102 1.14 -8.84 7.45
N LYS A 103 1.42 -8.66 8.75
CA LYS A 103 0.44 -8.16 9.72
C LYS A 103 -0.12 -6.80 9.31
N LEU A 104 0.72 -5.86 8.88
CA LEU A 104 0.25 -4.53 8.46
C LEU A 104 -0.66 -4.59 7.23
N VAL A 105 -0.28 -5.39 6.22
CA VAL A 105 -1.11 -5.59 5.01
C VAL A 105 -2.46 -6.20 5.37
N LEU A 106 -2.48 -7.24 6.21
CA LEU A 106 -3.72 -7.88 6.65
C LEU A 106 -4.57 -6.96 7.52
N THR A 107 -3.96 -6.14 8.39
CA THR A 107 -4.68 -5.14 9.19
C THR A 107 -5.45 -4.18 8.29
N GLY A 108 -4.79 -3.60 7.28
CA GLY A 108 -5.48 -2.70 6.35
C GLY A 108 -6.54 -3.41 5.51
N ALA A 109 -6.28 -4.65 5.10
CA ALA A 109 -7.23 -5.46 4.35
C ALA A 109 -8.48 -5.87 5.13
N ILE A 110 -8.44 -5.86 6.47
CA ILE A 110 -9.61 -6.13 7.34
C ILE A 110 -10.35 -4.83 7.67
N GLN A 111 -9.61 -3.73 7.90
CA GLN A 111 -10.20 -2.43 8.22
C GLN A 111 -11.06 -1.88 7.09
N VAL A 112 -10.68 -2.07 5.82
CA VAL A 112 -11.50 -1.62 4.67
C VAL A 112 -12.86 -2.32 4.64
N PRO A 113 -12.95 -3.67 4.69
CA PRO A 113 -14.22 -4.37 4.83
C PRO A 113 -15.03 -3.97 6.04
N ASP A 114 -14.40 -3.77 7.20
CA ASP A 114 -15.12 -3.38 8.43
C ASP A 114 -15.78 -2.01 8.26
N GLU A 115 -15.07 -1.04 7.67
CA GLU A 115 -15.59 0.29 7.37
C GLU A 115 -16.76 0.23 6.37
N VAL A 116 -16.61 -0.55 5.31
CA VAL A 116 -17.62 -0.68 4.24
C VAL A 116 -18.84 -1.47 4.73
N SER A 117 -18.64 -2.57 5.45
CA SER A 117 -19.70 -3.50 5.88
C SER A 117 -20.53 -2.98 7.05
N SER A 118 -19.94 -2.14 7.92
CA SER A 118 -20.69 -1.43 8.95
C SER A 118 -21.67 -0.39 8.36
N GLY A 119 -21.61 -0.14 7.05
CA GLY A 119 -22.46 0.82 6.34
C GLY A 119 -22.12 2.26 6.65
N GLN A 120 -20.95 2.51 7.24
CA GLN A 120 -20.58 3.81 7.80
C GLN A 120 -19.72 4.66 6.87
N SER A 121 -19.09 4.11 5.81
CA SER A 121 -18.34 4.93 4.86
C SER A 121 -17.97 4.27 3.53
N SER A 122 -17.59 5.13 2.57
CA SER A 122 -16.76 4.74 1.42
C SER A 122 -15.29 4.75 1.87
N ALA A 123 -14.47 3.81 1.37
CA ALA A 123 -13.05 3.72 1.73
C ALA A 123 -12.13 3.90 0.50
N PRO A 124 -11.86 5.13 0.04
CA PRO A 124 -10.82 5.37 -0.95
C PRO A 124 -9.45 4.92 -0.42
N VAL A 125 -8.77 4.06 -1.19
CA VAL A 125 -7.44 3.55 -0.86
C VAL A 125 -6.45 3.99 -1.93
N HIS A 126 -5.34 4.60 -1.50
CA HIS A 126 -4.24 4.91 -2.40
C HIS A 126 -2.88 4.67 -1.75
N CYS A 127 -1.82 4.82 -2.54
CA CYS A 127 -0.45 4.90 -2.05
C CYS A 127 0.32 5.92 -2.90
N GLY A 128 1.67 5.87 -2.92
CA GLY A 128 2.48 6.78 -3.76
C GLY A 128 2.11 6.70 -5.26
N ALA A 129 2.30 5.53 -5.89
CA ALA A 129 2.00 5.32 -7.32
C ALA A 129 0.70 4.53 -7.59
N GLY A 130 -0.01 4.08 -6.55
CA GLY A 130 -1.32 3.40 -6.67
C GLY A 130 -1.34 1.96 -7.21
N TRP A 131 -0.20 1.38 -7.60
CA TRP A 131 -0.15 0.09 -8.32
C TRP A 131 0.45 -1.11 -7.55
N ASP A 132 0.94 -0.90 -6.32
CA ASP A 132 1.59 -1.96 -5.51
C ASP A 132 0.77 -2.24 -4.24
N ARG A 133 0.89 -1.37 -3.23
CA ARG A 133 0.20 -1.51 -1.94
C ARG A 133 -1.31 -1.37 -2.07
N THR A 134 -1.79 -0.48 -2.95
CA THR A 134 -3.22 -0.36 -3.23
C THR A 134 -3.79 -1.67 -3.74
N ALA A 135 -3.16 -2.32 -4.73
CA ALA A 135 -3.59 -3.61 -5.25
C ALA A 135 -3.61 -4.70 -4.17
N GLN A 136 -2.61 -4.74 -3.29
CA GLN A 136 -2.60 -5.66 -2.14
C GLN A 136 -3.82 -5.44 -1.23
N LEU A 137 -4.08 -4.19 -0.84
CA LEU A 137 -5.14 -3.83 0.09
C LEU A 137 -6.54 -4.05 -0.52
N THR A 138 -6.78 -3.57 -1.74
CA THR A 138 -8.09 -3.68 -2.39
C THR A 138 -8.42 -5.12 -2.75
N SER A 139 -7.46 -5.90 -3.26
CA SER A 139 -7.70 -7.30 -3.61
C SER A 139 -8.00 -8.17 -2.37
N LEU A 140 -7.29 -7.96 -1.25
CA LEU A 140 -7.57 -8.67 -0.01
C LEU A 140 -8.90 -8.23 0.62
N ALA A 141 -9.22 -6.93 0.59
CA ALA A 141 -10.52 -6.43 1.06
C ALA A 141 -11.69 -7.07 0.29
N VAL A 142 -11.55 -7.18 -1.03
CA VAL A 142 -12.56 -7.82 -1.89
C VAL A 142 -12.69 -9.32 -1.59
N LEU A 143 -11.60 -10.02 -1.29
CA LEU A 143 -11.65 -11.43 -0.86
C LEU A 143 -12.41 -11.63 0.46
N VAL A 144 -12.31 -10.67 1.38
CA VAL A 144 -13.04 -10.68 2.64
C VAL A 144 -14.53 -10.40 2.41
N LEU A 145 -14.85 -9.39 1.59
CA LEU A 145 -16.22 -8.91 1.37
C LEU A 145 -17.07 -9.83 0.49
N ASP A 146 -16.49 -10.47 -0.53
CA ASP A 146 -17.26 -11.16 -1.56
C ASP A 146 -16.75 -12.60 -1.77
N GLY A 147 -17.65 -13.56 -1.52
CA GLY A 147 -17.40 -14.99 -1.66
C GLY A 147 -17.08 -15.43 -3.09
N TYR A 148 -17.51 -14.68 -4.11
CA TYR A 148 -17.21 -14.99 -5.51
C TYR A 148 -15.69 -15.08 -5.75
N TYR A 149 -14.93 -14.10 -5.26
CA TYR A 149 -13.48 -14.01 -5.48
C TYR A 149 -12.68 -15.09 -4.71
N ARG A 150 -13.35 -15.88 -3.85
CA ARG A 150 -12.76 -17.05 -3.18
C ARG A 150 -12.93 -18.36 -3.97
N THR A 151 -13.57 -18.30 -5.14
CA THR A 151 -13.56 -19.39 -6.13
C THR A 151 -12.32 -19.28 -7.02
N VAL A 152 -11.95 -20.37 -7.72
CA VAL A 152 -10.81 -20.32 -8.68
C VAL A 152 -11.07 -19.27 -9.77
N GLU A 153 -12.24 -19.31 -10.41
CA GLU A 153 -12.63 -18.36 -11.45
C GLU A 153 -12.67 -16.92 -10.92
N GLY A 154 -13.29 -16.71 -9.76
CA GLY A 154 -13.33 -15.38 -9.15
C GLY A 154 -11.95 -14.86 -8.78
N PHE A 155 -11.06 -15.70 -8.26
CA PHE A 155 -9.68 -15.29 -7.96
C PHE A 155 -8.90 -14.92 -9.22
N GLU A 156 -9.09 -15.63 -10.34
CA GLU A 156 -8.51 -15.25 -11.63
C GLU A 156 -9.02 -13.87 -12.08
N VAL A 157 -10.32 -13.62 -11.96
CA VAL A 157 -10.91 -12.30 -12.24
C VAL A 157 -10.34 -11.23 -11.32
N LEU A 158 -10.12 -11.52 -10.03
CA LEU A 158 -9.51 -10.60 -9.09
C LEU A 158 -8.11 -10.18 -9.52
N VAL A 159 -7.27 -11.15 -9.91
CA VAL A 159 -5.91 -10.91 -10.38
C VAL A 159 -5.91 -10.11 -11.67
N GLN A 160 -6.77 -10.48 -12.64
CA GLN A 160 -6.90 -9.76 -13.90
C GLN A 160 -7.35 -8.32 -13.69
N LYS A 161 -8.31 -8.10 -12.78
CA LYS A 161 -8.83 -6.79 -12.44
C LYS A 161 -7.81 -5.99 -11.64
N GLU A 162 -7.64 -6.29 -10.35
CA GLU A 162 -6.93 -5.44 -9.38
C GLU A 162 -5.42 -5.36 -9.61
N TRP A 163 -4.83 -6.34 -10.29
CA TRP A 163 -3.39 -6.36 -10.52
C TRP A 163 -3.05 -6.03 -11.96
N ILE A 164 -3.57 -6.79 -12.92
CA ILE A 164 -3.15 -6.66 -14.32
C ILE A 164 -3.76 -5.40 -14.95
N SER A 165 -5.08 -5.21 -14.88
CA SER A 165 -5.76 -4.08 -15.52
C SER A 165 -5.46 -2.73 -14.85
N PHE A 166 -5.24 -2.73 -13.53
CA PHE A 166 -4.81 -1.55 -12.77
C PHE A 166 -3.29 -1.31 -12.82
N GLY A 167 -2.56 -2.06 -13.64
CA GLY A 167 -1.21 -1.71 -14.06
C GLY A 167 -0.08 -2.11 -13.12
N HIS A 168 -0.29 -3.10 -12.24
CA HIS A 168 0.80 -3.69 -11.49
C HIS A 168 1.87 -4.21 -12.46
N THR A 169 3.11 -3.79 -12.26
CA THR A 169 4.18 -4.09 -13.22
C THR A 169 4.86 -5.42 -12.93
N PHE A 170 4.22 -6.52 -13.32
CA PHE A 170 4.81 -7.85 -13.23
C PHE A 170 6.16 -7.95 -13.99
N SER A 171 6.29 -7.25 -15.11
CA SER A 171 7.45 -7.35 -16.02
C SER A 171 8.65 -6.47 -15.64
N SER A 172 8.53 -5.53 -14.68
CA SER A 172 9.54 -4.49 -14.44
C SER A 172 10.89 -4.98 -13.91
N GLY A 173 11.16 -6.29 -13.81
CA GLY A 173 12.44 -6.80 -13.29
C GLY A 173 12.71 -6.43 -11.83
N ARG A 174 11.77 -5.76 -11.16
CA ARG A 174 11.79 -5.40 -9.74
C ARG A 174 11.83 -6.63 -8.82
N GLY A 175 11.62 -7.84 -9.36
CA GLY A 175 11.77 -9.13 -8.70
C GLY A 175 13.07 -9.89 -8.99
N ARG A 176 14.01 -9.33 -9.77
CA ARG A 176 15.39 -9.83 -9.72
C ARG A 176 15.97 -9.37 -8.40
N LEU A 177 16.33 -10.33 -7.54
CA LEU A 177 17.25 -10.13 -6.43
C LEU A 177 18.38 -9.23 -6.95
N MET A 178 18.36 -7.94 -6.60
CA MET A 178 19.30 -6.97 -7.11
C MET A 178 20.71 -7.49 -6.81
N PRO A 179 21.64 -7.52 -7.79
CA PRO A 179 23.03 -7.78 -7.48
C PRO A 179 23.51 -6.69 -6.51
N SER A 180 24.37 -7.10 -5.56
CA SER A 180 24.98 -6.29 -4.49
C SER A 180 25.12 -4.79 -4.77
N ASP A 181 24.86 -3.97 -3.74
CA ASP A 181 24.77 -2.49 -3.63
C ASP A 181 25.89 -1.61 -4.24
N ASN A 182 26.82 -2.17 -5.02
CA ASN A 182 27.97 -1.46 -5.58
C ASN A 182 27.78 -0.94 -7.02
N ASP A 183 26.57 -0.97 -7.60
CA ASP A 183 26.32 -0.39 -8.92
C ASP A 183 25.93 1.11 -8.83
N PRO A 184 26.75 2.04 -9.35
CA PRO A 184 26.47 3.48 -9.33
C PRO A 184 25.17 3.86 -10.05
N ALA A 185 24.72 3.08 -11.05
CA ALA A 185 23.47 3.35 -11.75
C ALA A 185 22.23 3.09 -10.88
N ILE A 186 22.34 2.17 -9.91
CA ILE A 186 21.28 1.85 -8.94
C ILE A 186 21.16 2.97 -7.89
N GLN A 187 22.28 3.52 -7.42
CA GLN A 187 22.33 4.67 -6.50
C GLN A 187 21.66 5.93 -7.08
N THR A 188 21.86 6.21 -8.38
CA THR A 188 21.20 7.33 -9.06
C THR A 188 19.69 7.11 -9.22
N ARG A 189 19.26 5.85 -9.41
CA ARG A 189 17.84 5.49 -9.53
C ARG A 189 17.12 5.50 -8.18
N LEU A 190 17.76 4.99 -7.13
CA LEU A 190 17.31 5.07 -5.73
C LEU A 190 17.14 6.52 -5.25
N LYS A 191 18.07 7.42 -5.60
CA LYS A 191 17.93 8.85 -5.28
C LYS A 191 16.72 9.51 -5.96
N MET A 192 16.31 9.05 -7.14
CA MET A 192 15.10 9.54 -7.81
C MET A 192 13.82 8.84 -7.33
N GLU A 193 13.92 7.63 -6.77
CA GLU A 193 12.77 6.83 -6.29
C GLU A 193 12.45 7.03 -4.80
N LEU A 194 13.39 7.47 -3.97
CA LEU A 194 13.11 7.94 -2.60
C LEU A 194 12.26 9.23 -2.58
N LEU A 195 12.09 9.87 -3.73
CA LEU A 195 11.33 11.10 -3.96
C LEU A 195 10.01 10.88 -4.71
N ARG A 196 9.60 9.62 -4.97
CA ARG A 196 8.30 9.25 -5.59
C ARG A 196 7.58 8.19 -4.76
#